data_AF-A0A7S0IFD6-F1
#
_entry.id   AF-A0A7S0IFD6-F1
#
_cell.length_a   1.000
_cell.length_b   1.000
_cell.length_c   1.000
_cell.angle_alpha   90.00
_cell.angle_beta   90.00
_cell.angle_gamma   90.00
#
_symmetry.space_group_name_H-M   'P 1'
#
loop_
_entity.id
_entity.type
_entity.pdbx_description
1 polymer ?
#
loop_
_entity_poly.entity_id
_entity_poly.type
_entity_poly.pdbx_seq_one_letter_code
_entity_poly.pdbx_strand_id
1 'polypeptide(L)'
;GTAAEMGRGDKGASDEELRAKLEETQRRLESTSRELVAALGKLHGSGPSSPVRSRHRKHGSAEIMGMCPCGHIGATCMEHAATSFWRSFVLAYMVRAGVAVFTRGLGLMRGKSPRDVLKLEKLIGENHTHYREDAVRLGLFLGAFTGGYHIVRCNMCNRLGFSPKKAAAVAGAMGGLSSLFLKRKKRRTFALYLMARLAQGAYASQKNNNRFHFWGSHWSHGDVLLFAMSSAQVMYAYVMRPDTLDAGFWNFIVRAGPIDKETLGLIKDQCNGKHVDMRPALAARSVTGAMDAFGPVVGEEVRCVPCQLMHRSTGCPGCTLHMAMSAKDTFRKCFPFYLSIHLVPFAILNAAKALRDPVGTVFKATTATVRSTSFISAFVALYMGTACLSRRIFQRDHRAMYYFAGIIAAQSLLLEKKSRRAELALYLMPRAFDSFASTVIDKKLLPRVPHAELALFCVTAGGLMHLYENEPDTLAGFMRSTIRRFVHRPNAPLPHSASEAMIQAVGDEDSDTDNGSPKAKANAP
;
A
#
# COMPACT_ATOMS: atom_id res chain seq x y z
N GLY A 1 25.21 40.27 -49.98
CA GLY A 1 24.53 39.89 -48.74
C GLY A 1 23.26 40.68 -48.65
N THR A 2 22.10 40.01 -48.58
CA THR A 2 20.77 40.56 -48.24
C THR A 2 19.76 39.42 -48.34
N ALA A 3 19.61 38.60 -47.29
CA ALA A 3 18.50 37.63 -47.18
C ALA A 3 18.25 37.15 -45.72
N ALA A 4 18.68 37.89 -44.69
CA ALA A 4 18.64 37.42 -43.31
C ALA A 4 17.83 38.28 -42.33
N GLU A 5 17.15 39.36 -42.76
CA GLU A 5 16.52 40.31 -41.82
C GLU A 5 14.98 40.32 -41.78
N MET A 6 14.26 39.58 -42.63
CA MET A 6 12.79 39.63 -42.63
C MET A 6 12.08 38.58 -41.73
N GLY A 7 12.81 37.73 -41.00
CA GLY A 7 12.21 36.62 -40.22
C GLY A 7 12.10 36.81 -38.70
N ARG A 8 12.56 37.94 -38.14
CA ARG A 8 12.61 38.15 -36.67
C ARG A 8 11.50 39.04 -36.09
N GLY A 9 10.80 39.83 -36.91
CA GLY A 9 9.76 40.75 -36.42
C GLY A 9 8.48 40.06 -35.94
N ASP A 10 8.05 39.00 -36.64
CA ASP A 10 6.70 38.44 -36.47
C ASP A 10 6.55 37.49 -35.25
N LYS A 11 7.65 36.86 -34.81
CA LYS A 11 7.64 36.02 -33.59
C LYS A 11 7.66 36.83 -32.30
N GLY A 12 8.32 37.99 -32.29
CA GLY A 12 8.41 38.87 -31.12
C GLY A 12 7.04 39.46 -30.73
N ALA A 13 6.26 39.89 -31.74
CA ALA A 13 4.92 40.42 -31.52
C ALA A 13 3.96 39.38 -30.92
N SER A 14 4.02 38.11 -31.37
CA SER A 14 3.15 37.05 -30.84
C SER A 14 3.48 36.64 -29.40
N ASP A 15 4.77 36.65 -29.02
CA ASP A 15 5.22 36.31 -27.67
C ASP A 15 4.89 37.43 -26.67
N GLU A 16 4.94 38.69 -27.11
CA GLU A 16 4.57 39.85 -26.30
C GLU A 16 3.05 39.92 -26.09
N GLU A 17 2.25 39.62 -27.12
CA GLU A 17 0.79 39.50 -27.00
C GLU A 17 0.39 38.32 -26.08
N LEU A 18 1.10 37.19 -26.15
CA LEU A 18 0.86 36.04 -25.29
C LEU A 18 1.19 36.35 -23.82
N ARG A 19 2.29 37.08 -23.57
CA ARG A 19 2.67 37.54 -22.22
C ARG A 19 1.67 38.55 -21.67
N ALA A 20 1.19 39.49 -22.49
CA ALA A 20 0.14 40.42 -22.10
C ALA A 20 -1.16 39.70 -21.70
N LYS A 21 -1.58 38.69 -22.47
CA LYS A 21 -2.74 37.84 -22.13
C LYS A 21 -2.50 37.02 -20.85
N LEU A 22 -1.27 36.56 -20.62
CA LEU A 22 -0.93 35.82 -19.40
C LEU A 22 -0.98 36.72 -18.16
N GLU A 23 -0.47 37.95 -18.25
CA GLU A 23 -0.56 38.92 -17.17
C GLU A 23 -2.00 39.37 -16.91
N GLU A 24 -2.79 39.58 -17.96
CA GLU A 24 -4.20 39.95 -17.82
C GLU A 24 -5.00 38.83 -17.15
N THR A 25 -4.77 37.58 -17.55
CA THR A 25 -5.42 36.41 -16.92
C THR A 25 -4.98 36.22 -15.48
N GLN A 26 -3.71 36.46 -15.15
CA GLN A 26 -3.22 36.42 -13.77
C GLN A 26 -3.85 37.52 -12.90
N ARG A 27 -3.98 38.75 -13.41
CA ARG A 27 -4.67 39.85 -12.72
C ARG A 27 -6.16 39.53 -12.51
N ARG A 28 -6.83 38.94 -13.51
CA ARG A 28 -8.23 38.49 -13.38
C ARG A 28 -8.36 37.43 -12.29
N LEU A 29 -7.43 36.45 -12.22
CA LEU A 29 -7.44 35.41 -11.20
C LEU A 29 -7.22 35.96 -9.78
N GLU A 30 -6.31 36.92 -9.64
CA GLU A 30 -6.08 37.59 -8.35
C GLU A 30 -7.25 38.47 -7.91
N SER A 31 -7.96 39.10 -8.86
CA SER A 31 -9.18 39.86 -8.56
C SER A 31 -10.31 38.94 -8.11
N THR A 32 -10.52 37.81 -8.80
CA THR A 32 -11.53 36.82 -8.39
C THR A 32 -11.19 36.17 -7.06
N SER A 33 -9.91 35.89 -6.79
CA SER A 33 -9.44 35.39 -5.49
C SER A 33 -9.77 36.38 -4.36
N ARG A 34 -9.50 37.68 -4.58
CA ARG A 34 -9.81 38.74 -3.60
C ARG A 34 -11.31 38.91 -3.39
N GLU A 35 -12.11 38.85 -4.45
CA GLU A 35 -13.57 38.88 -4.35
C GLU A 35 -14.13 37.66 -3.62
N LEU A 36 -13.56 36.46 -3.83
CA LEU A 36 -13.95 35.25 -3.11
C LEU A 36 -13.60 35.33 -1.62
N VAL A 37 -12.43 35.90 -1.28
CA VAL A 37 -12.03 36.14 0.11
C VAL A 37 -12.93 37.19 0.76
N ALA A 38 -13.30 38.26 0.05
CA ALA A 38 -14.24 39.26 0.54
C ALA A 38 -15.66 38.70 0.70
N ALA A 39 -16.12 37.83 -0.21
CA ALA A 39 -17.39 37.13 -0.10
C ALA A 39 -17.40 36.12 1.07
N LEU A 40 -16.30 35.41 1.29
CA LEU A 40 -16.09 34.53 2.45
C LEU A 40 -16.02 35.30 3.76
N GLY A 41 -15.45 36.51 3.74
CA GLY A 41 -15.45 37.44 4.87
C GLY A 41 -16.85 37.96 5.19
N LYS A 42 -17.67 38.25 4.17
CA LYS A 42 -19.09 38.60 4.34
C LYS A 42 -19.94 37.43 4.85
N LEU A 43 -19.64 36.19 4.44
CA LEU A 43 -20.28 34.98 4.97
C LEU A 43 -19.87 34.68 6.43
N HIS A 44 -18.64 35.00 6.83
CA HIS A 44 -18.20 34.92 8.24
C HIS A 44 -18.70 36.11 9.08
N GLY A 45 -18.92 37.28 8.46
CA GLY A 45 -19.38 38.49 9.14
C GLY A 45 -20.91 38.66 9.21
N SER A 46 -21.69 37.81 8.55
CA SER A 46 -23.15 37.92 8.48
C SER A 46 -23.84 36.64 8.97
N GLY A 47 -24.13 36.57 10.27
CA GLY A 47 -25.03 35.59 10.88
C GLY A 47 -25.54 36.12 12.24
N PRO A 48 -26.82 35.94 12.58
CA PRO A 48 -27.70 37.04 12.97
C PRO A 48 -27.74 37.34 14.48
N SER A 49 -27.85 38.63 14.79
CA SER A 49 -28.43 39.13 16.03
C SER A 49 -29.95 38.90 16.03
N SER A 50 -30.41 37.85 16.72
CA SER A 50 -31.77 37.75 17.27
C SER A 50 -31.82 36.70 18.40
N PRO A 51 -32.51 36.98 19.53
CA PRO A 51 -32.43 36.16 20.72
C PRO A 51 -33.42 34.99 20.64
N VAL A 52 -32.94 33.78 20.37
CA VAL A 52 -33.74 32.56 20.57
C VAL A 52 -33.55 32.09 22.01
N ARG A 53 -34.54 32.45 22.83
CA ARG A 53 -34.75 31.99 24.20
C ARG A 53 -34.89 30.46 24.20
N SER A 54 -33.88 29.72 24.67
CA SER A 54 -34.03 28.30 24.99
C SER A 54 -33.51 28.00 26.40
N ARG A 55 -34.38 27.32 27.16
CA ARG A 55 -34.33 27.02 28.59
C ARG A 55 -32.95 26.56 29.08
N HIS A 56 -32.31 27.39 29.90
CA HIS A 56 -31.32 26.92 30.87
C HIS A 56 -32.01 26.03 31.92
N ARG A 57 -31.66 24.75 31.94
CA ARG A 57 -31.84 23.90 33.13
C ARG A 57 -30.51 23.86 33.85
N LYS A 58 -30.43 24.59 34.95
CA LYS A 58 -29.27 24.70 35.84
C LYS A 58 -28.92 23.32 36.41
N HIS A 59 -27.67 22.91 36.27
CA HIS A 59 -26.95 22.21 37.32
C HIS A 59 -25.58 22.88 37.44
N GLY A 60 -25.37 23.54 38.58
CA GLY A 60 -24.15 24.26 38.90
C GLY A 60 -23.01 23.31 39.22
N SER A 61 -21.83 23.62 38.69
CA SER A 61 -20.50 23.35 39.25
C SER A 61 -19.46 23.95 38.27
N ALA A 62 -18.80 25.04 38.71
CA ALA A 62 -17.55 25.63 38.21
C ALA A 62 -17.27 25.61 36.68
N GLU A 63 -17.46 26.78 36.05
CA GLU A 63 -17.02 27.08 34.69
C GLU A 63 -15.48 27.02 34.55
N ILE A 64 -14.98 25.96 33.92
CA ILE A 64 -13.71 26.00 33.19
C ILE A 64 -14.06 26.47 31.77
N MET A 65 -13.67 27.70 31.48
CA MET A 65 -13.88 28.40 30.22
C MET A 65 -13.30 27.58 29.04
N GLY A 66 -14.15 27.09 28.12
CA GLY A 66 -13.75 26.75 26.75
C GLY A 66 -13.58 25.29 26.34
N MET A 67 -13.82 24.29 27.21
CA MET A 67 -13.73 22.87 26.83
C MET A 67 -15.11 22.23 26.67
N CYS A 68 -15.45 21.82 25.45
CA CYS A 68 -16.58 20.92 25.22
C CYS A 68 -16.35 19.61 26.01
N PRO A 69 -17.39 18.91 26.51
CA PRO A 69 -17.27 17.55 27.05
C PRO A 69 -16.58 16.55 26.10
N CYS A 70 -16.52 16.92 24.82
CA CYS A 70 -15.89 16.21 23.73
C CYS A 70 -14.40 16.55 23.48
N GLY A 71 -13.81 17.47 24.25
CA GLY A 71 -12.36 17.73 24.30
C GLY A 71 -11.80 18.71 23.27
N HIS A 72 -12.63 19.43 22.50
CA HIS A 72 -12.16 20.47 21.57
C HIS A 72 -12.26 21.89 22.17
N ILE A 73 -11.32 22.75 21.77
CA ILE A 73 -11.16 24.12 22.28
C ILE A 73 -11.82 25.10 21.30
N GLY A 74 -12.72 25.96 21.80
CA GLY A 74 -13.09 27.22 21.15
C GLY A 74 -13.96 27.20 19.88
N ALA A 75 -14.41 26.04 19.39
CA ALA A 75 -15.29 25.92 18.22
C ALA A 75 -16.56 25.11 18.51
N THR A 76 -17.62 25.30 17.71
CA THR A 76 -18.79 24.41 17.79
C THR A 76 -18.45 23.00 17.27
N CYS A 77 -19.13 21.96 17.75
CA CYS A 77 -18.86 20.58 17.30
C CYS A 77 -19.00 20.41 15.77
N MET A 78 -19.92 21.17 15.16
CA MET A 78 -20.16 21.15 13.73
C MET A 78 -19.04 21.83 12.94
N GLU A 79 -18.58 22.98 13.41
CA GLU A 79 -17.45 23.70 12.82
C GLU A 79 -16.15 22.86 12.92
N HIS A 80 -15.90 22.25 14.07
CA HIS A 80 -14.76 21.36 14.26
C HIS A 80 -14.78 20.16 13.30
N ALA A 81 -15.95 19.55 13.11
CA ALA A 81 -16.12 18.45 12.17
C ALA A 81 -15.94 18.91 10.71
N ALA A 82 -16.50 20.06 10.33
CA ALA A 82 -16.39 20.62 8.98
C ALA A 82 -14.93 20.96 8.62
N THR A 83 -14.22 21.61 9.53
CA THR A 83 -12.79 21.91 9.38
C THR A 83 -11.96 20.64 9.27
N SER A 84 -12.27 19.62 10.08
CA SER A 84 -11.60 18.31 10.02
C SER A 84 -11.81 17.61 8.67
N PHE A 85 -13.06 17.65 8.15
CA PHE A 85 -13.42 17.11 6.85
C PHE A 85 -12.62 17.79 5.74
N TRP A 86 -12.67 19.13 5.67
CA TRP A 86 -12.05 19.90 4.60
C TRP A 86 -10.52 19.73 4.58
N ARG A 87 -9.88 19.82 5.75
CA ARG A 87 -8.45 19.62 5.90
C ARG A 87 -8.01 18.23 5.45
N SER A 88 -8.71 17.20 5.91
CA SER A 88 -8.40 15.82 5.56
C SER A 88 -8.61 15.54 4.07
N PHE A 89 -9.66 16.12 3.50
CA PHE A 89 -9.95 16.05 2.06
C PHE A 89 -8.83 16.67 1.22
N VAL A 90 -8.46 17.92 1.50
CA VAL A 90 -7.43 18.66 0.76
C VAL A 90 -6.07 17.98 0.90
N LEU A 91 -5.68 17.59 2.12
CA LEU A 91 -4.41 16.92 2.37
C LEU A 91 -4.31 15.58 1.61
N ALA A 92 -5.34 14.75 1.71
CA ALA A 92 -5.39 13.46 1.01
C ALA A 92 -5.40 13.61 -0.51
N TYR A 93 -6.13 14.59 -1.03
CA TYR A 93 -6.15 14.93 -2.45
C TYR A 93 -4.75 15.34 -2.92
N MET A 94 -4.11 16.28 -2.23
CA MET A 94 -2.79 16.81 -2.61
C MET A 94 -1.69 15.75 -2.53
N VAL A 95 -1.68 14.91 -1.49
CA VAL A 95 -0.74 13.78 -1.39
C VAL A 95 -0.96 12.81 -2.54
N ARG A 96 -2.21 12.41 -2.81
CA ARG A 96 -2.48 11.44 -3.88
C ARG A 96 -2.13 12.01 -5.24
N ALA A 97 -2.46 13.29 -5.47
CA ALA A 97 -2.16 14.10 -6.66
C ALA A 97 -0.65 14.28 -6.87
N GLY A 98 0.12 14.49 -5.80
CA GLY A 98 1.58 14.56 -5.85
C GLY A 98 2.20 13.22 -6.24
N VAL A 99 1.75 12.12 -5.62
CA VAL A 99 2.31 10.78 -5.86
C VAL A 99 2.18 10.36 -7.32
N ALA A 100 1.01 10.48 -7.98
CA ALA A 100 0.99 10.02 -9.38
C ALA A 100 1.61 10.96 -10.39
N VAL A 101 1.61 12.27 -10.16
CA VAL A 101 2.43 13.20 -10.97
C VAL A 101 3.89 12.75 -10.89
N PHE A 102 4.39 12.46 -9.69
CA PHE A 102 5.73 11.95 -9.48
C PHE A 102 5.98 10.60 -10.17
N THR A 103 5.12 9.60 -9.97
CA THR A 103 5.31 8.28 -10.61
C THR A 103 5.28 8.35 -12.13
N ARG A 104 4.50 9.27 -12.71
CA ARG A 104 4.43 9.49 -14.15
C ARG A 104 5.68 10.21 -14.66
N GLY A 105 6.18 11.20 -13.92
CA GLY A 105 7.48 11.81 -14.18
C GLY A 105 8.58 10.76 -14.27
N LEU A 106 8.64 9.83 -13.31
CA LEU A 106 9.59 8.72 -13.34
C LEU A 106 9.36 7.74 -14.51
N GLY A 107 8.11 7.45 -14.85
CA GLY A 107 7.77 6.60 -15.99
C GLY A 107 8.22 7.19 -17.33
N LEU A 108 8.03 8.50 -17.50
CA LEU A 108 8.46 9.24 -18.69
C LEU A 108 9.98 9.40 -18.76
N MET A 109 10.66 9.62 -17.62
CA MET A 109 12.12 9.61 -17.53
C MET A 109 12.73 8.26 -17.92
N ARG A 110 12.02 7.15 -17.67
CA ARG A 110 12.42 5.79 -18.07
C ARG A 110 12.01 5.42 -19.50
N GLY A 111 11.21 6.26 -20.16
CA GLY A 111 10.76 6.05 -21.53
C GLY A 111 11.81 6.47 -22.57
N LYS A 112 11.48 6.27 -23.85
CA LYS A 112 12.39 6.55 -24.98
C LYS A 112 12.69 8.05 -25.21
N SER A 113 12.10 8.99 -24.44
CA SER A 113 12.25 10.44 -24.64
C SER A 113 12.20 11.24 -23.32
N PRO A 114 13.34 11.49 -22.64
CA PRO A 114 13.39 12.23 -21.37
C PRO A 114 12.98 13.71 -21.50
N ARG A 115 12.95 14.27 -22.72
CA ARG A 115 12.50 15.64 -23.01
C ARG A 115 10.97 15.81 -22.93
N ASP A 116 10.21 14.71 -22.89
CA ASP A 116 8.74 14.75 -22.75
C ASP A 116 8.28 15.04 -21.31
N VAL A 117 9.17 14.99 -20.31
CA VAL A 117 8.87 15.33 -18.91
C VAL A 117 8.62 16.83 -18.73
N LEU A 118 9.19 17.67 -19.59
CA LEU A 118 9.08 19.14 -19.55
C LEU A 118 7.77 19.65 -20.18
N LYS A 119 7.01 18.79 -20.87
CA LYS A 119 5.71 19.16 -21.45
C LYS A 119 4.61 18.96 -20.42
N LEU A 120 4.22 20.06 -19.76
CA LEU A 120 3.15 20.09 -18.75
C LEU A 120 1.84 19.46 -19.25
N GLU A 121 1.55 19.61 -20.54
CA GLU A 121 0.41 19.02 -21.23
C GLU A 121 0.43 17.48 -21.26
N LYS A 122 1.60 16.84 -21.35
CA LYS A 122 1.71 15.36 -21.26
C LYS A 122 1.68 14.84 -19.82
N LEU A 123 1.98 15.71 -18.85
CA LEU A 123 2.02 15.40 -17.42
C LEU A 123 0.65 15.57 -16.74
N ILE A 124 -0.15 16.55 -17.19
CA ILE A 124 -1.45 16.94 -16.62
C ILE A 124 -2.62 16.72 -17.61
N GLY A 125 -2.34 16.38 -18.87
CA GLY A 125 -3.33 16.31 -19.96
C GLY A 125 -4.58 15.47 -19.69
N GLU A 126 -5.68 15.94 -20.29
CA GLU A 126 -7.07 15.51 -20.06
C GLU A 126 -7.37 14.03 -20.34
N ASN A 127 -6.50 13.32 -21.06
CA ASN A 127 -6.65 11.90 -21.38
C ASN A 127 -6.50 10.95 -20.15
N HIS A 128 -6.34 11.49 -18.93
CA HIS A 128 -6.15 10.73 -17.69
C HIS A 128 -7.09 11.14 -16.54
N THR A 129 -8.37 11.38 -16.87
CA THR A 129 -9.48 11.65 -15.92
C THR A 129 -9.58 10.63 -14.77
N HIS A 130 -9.19 9.37 -15.00
CA HIS A 130 -9.18 8.31 -13.99
C HIS A 130 -8.27 8.63 -12.79
N TYR A 131 -7.22 9.42 -12.99
CA TYR A 131 -6.30 9.78 -11.91
C TYR A 131 -6.90 10.82 -10.95
N ARG A 132 -7.50 11.88 -11.50
CA ARG A 132 -8.19 12.91 -10.71
C ARG A 132 -9.36 12.30 -9.95
N GLU A 133 -10.11 11.40 -10.59
CA GLU A 133 -11.19 10.65 -9.95
C GLU A 133 -10.68 9.86 -8.73
N ASP A 134 -9.57 9.13 -8.86
CA ASP A 134 -9.00 8.36 -7.77
C ASP A 134 -8.50 9.25 -6.60
N ALA A 135 -7.96 10.44 -6.89
CA ALA A 135 -7.54 11.41 -5.88
C ALA A 135 -8.73 12.02 -5.14
N VAL A 136 -9.79 12.42 -5.87
CA VAL A 136 -11.03 12.95 -5.28
C VAL A 136 -11.72 11.89 -4.42
N ARG A 137 -11.82 10.64 -4.88
CA ARG A 137 -12.42 9.54 -4.10
C ARG A 137 -11.65 9.25 -2.82
N LEU A 138 -10.32 9.30 -2.86
CA LEU A 138 -9.51 9.13 -1.65
C LEU A 138 -9.68 10.32 -0.69
N GLY A 139 -9.69 11.55 -1.22
CA GLY A 139 -9.98 12.75 -0.46
C GLY A 139 -11.33 12.69 0.24
N LEU A 140 -12.37 12.32 -0.50
CA LEU A 140 -13.73 12.20 0.03
C LEU A 140 -13.84 11.09 1.08
N PHE A 141 -13.16 9.96 0.87
CA PHE A 141 -13.04 8.89 1.86
C PHE A 141 -12.41 9.38 3.17
N LEU A 142 -11.21 9.98 3.13
CA LEU A 142 -10.51 10.44 4.34
C LEU A 142 -11.22 11.63 5.01
N GLY A 143 -11.74 12.58 4.22
CA GLY A 143 -12.55 13.68 4.71
C GLY A 143 -13.82 13.20 5.42
N ALA A 144 -14.61 12.34 4.78
CA ALA A 144 -15.83 11.81 5.36
C ALA A 144 -15.55 10.93 6.59
N PHE A 145 -14.44 10.20 6.61
CA PHE A 145 -14.02 9.42 7.77
C PHE A 145 -13.75 10.33 8.98
N THR A 146 -12.95 11.39 8.82
CA THR A 146 -12.55 12.26 9.93
C THR A 146 -13.68 13.18 10.38
N GLY A 147 -14.42 13.79 9.44
CA GLY A 147 -15.60 14.59 9.75
C GLY A 147 -16.68 13.74 10.43
N GLY A 148 -16.98 12.56 9.87
CA GLY A 148 -17.94 11.61 10.44
C GLY A 148 -17.53 11.11 11.83
N TYR A 149 -16.24 10.79 12.02
CA TYR A 149 -15.69 10.41 13.32
C TYR A 149 -15.97 11.47 14.39
N HIS A 150 -15.69 12.74 14.10
CA HIS A 150 -15.91 13.83 15.06
C HIS A 150 -17.39 14.09 15.33
N ILE A 151 -18.25 14.03 14.31
CA ILE A 151 -19.70 14.17 14.49
C ILE A 151 -20.23 13.08 15.43
N VAL A 152 -19.91 11.82 15.14
CA VAL A 152 -20.38 10.68 15.94
C VAL A 152 -19.80 10.74 17.35
N ARG A 153 -18.50 10.99 17.49
CA ARG A 153 -17.85 11.08 18.80
C ARG A 153 -18.45 12.20 19.66
N CYS A 154 -18.63 13.40 19.10
CA CYS A 154 -19.22 14.53 19.82
C CYS A 154 -20.68 14.26 20.20
N ASN A 155 -21.46 13.64 19.29
CA ASN A 155 -22.84 13.29 19.57
C ASN A 155 -22.95 12.24 20.69
N MET A 156 -22.11 11.21 20.67
CA MET A 156 -22.10 10.19 21.72
C MET A 156 -21.64 10.72 23.09
N CYS A 157 -20.63 11.59 23.12
CA CYS A 157 -20.20 12.22 24.37
C CYS A 157 -21.27 13.18 24.92
N ASN A 158 -21.88 14.00 24.08
CA ASN A 158 -22.82 15.03 24.52
C ASN A 158 -24.23 14.50 24.79
N ARG A 159 -24.75 13.56 23.99
CA ARG A 159 -26.13 13.06 24.12
C ARG A 159 -26.26 11.78 24.94
N LEU A 160 -25.25 10.90 24.91
CA LEU A 160 -25.31 9.57 25.52
C LEU A 160 -24.39 9.43 26.73
N GLY A 161 -23.61 10.46 27.09
CA GLY A 161 -22.72 10.44 28.26
C GLY A 161 -21.62 9.37 28.19
N PHE A 162 -21.29 8.86 26.99
CA PHE A 162 -20.21 7.88 26.83
C PHE A 162 -18.86 8.52 27.13
N SER A 163 -17.94 7.75 27.73
CA SER A 163 -16.56 8.19 27.86
C SER A 163 -15.91 8.38 26.47
N PRO A 164 -15.03 9.37 26.29
CA PRO A 164 -14.42 9.66 24.99
C PRO A 164 -13.70 8.45 24.39
N LYS A 165 -13.10 7.61 25.24
CA LYS A 165 -12.41 6.36 24.85
C LYS A 165 -13.36 5.29 24.28
N LYS A 166 -14.56 5.14 24.86
CA LYS A 166 -15.56 4.18 24.35
C LYS A 166 -16.25 4.73 23.10
N ALA A 167 -16.51 6.03 23.07
CA ALA A 167 -17.10 6.71 21.92
C ALA A 167 -16.20 6.61 20.67
N ALA A 168 -14.87 6.60 20.82
CA ALA A 168 -13.94 6.48 19.71
C ALA A 168 -14.07 5.16 18.93
N ALA A 169 -14.36 4.04 19.61
CA ALA A 169 -14.56 2.75 18.95
C ALA A 169 -15.80 2.78 18.04
N VAL A 170 -16.91 3.32 18.56
CA VAL A 170 -18.17 3.44 17.81
C VAL A 170 -18.05 4.48 16.69
N ALA A 171 -17.42 5.62 16.97
CA ALA A 171 -17.14 6.66 15.99
C ALA A 171 -16.24 6.16 14.86
N GLY A 172 -15.21 5.35 15.16
CA GLY A 172 -14.37 4.70 14.16
C GLY A 172 -15.16 3.70 13.30
N ALA A 173 -16.04 2.91 13.92
CA ALA A 173 -16.86 1.94 13.20
C ALA A 173 -17.88 2.61 12.25
N MET A 174 -18.58 3.63 12.73
CA MET A 174 -19.51 4.43 11.92
C MET A 174 -18.76 5.24 10.85
N GLY A 175 -17.62 5.84 11.20
CA GLY A 175 -16.73 6.51 10.26
C GLY A 175 -16.27 5.59 9.14
N GLY A 176 -16.13 4.28 9.39
CA GLY A 176 -15.78 3.27 8.40
C GLY A 176 -16.75 3.17 7.20
N LEU A 177 -17.99 3.67 7.32
CA LEU A 177 -18.95 3.77 6.21
C LEU A 177 -18.45 4.69 5.09
N SER A 178 -17.53 5.62 5.39
CA SER A 178 -16.84 6.45 4.40
C SER A 178 -16.12 5.62 3.32
N SER A 179 -15.79 4.35 3.60
CA SER A 179 -15.17 3.45 2.61
C SER A 179 -16.05 3.18 1.38
N LEU A 180 -17.34 3.54 1.41
CA LEU A 180 -18.24 3.53 0.24
C LEU A 180 -17.76 4.44 -0.90
N PHE A 181 -17.01 5.52 -0.59
CA PHE A 181 -16.43 6.40 -1.61
C PHE A 181 -15.29 5.74 -2.41
N LEU A 182 -14.73 4.64 -1.91
CA LEU A 182 -13.67 3.90 -2.57
C LEU A 182 -14.23 2.86 -3.55
N LYS A 183 -13.51 2.65 -4.67
CA LYS A 183 -13.77 1.56 -5.62
C LYS A 183 -13.73 0.21 -4.87
N ARG A 184 -14.64 -0.71 -5.22
CA ARG A 184 -14.81 -2.02 -4.53
C ARG A 184 -13.51 -2.80 -4.37
N LYS A 185 -12.67 -2.86 -5.42
CA LYS A 185 -11.36 -3.52 -5.37
C LYS A 185 -10.43 -2.89 -4.31
N LYS A 186 -10.29 -1.57 -4.32
CA LYS A 186 -9.45 -0.83 -3.35
C LYS A 186 -9.99 -0.92 -1.93
N ARG A 187 -11.31 -0.86 -1.76
CA ARG A 187 -11.98 -1.02 -0.46
C ARG A 187 -11.58 -2.34 0.21
N ARG A 188 -11.65 -3.45 -0.53
CA ARG A 188 -11.23 -4.77 -0.04
C ARG A 188 -9.75 -4.79 0.34
N THR A 189 -8.87 -4.25 -0.51
CA THR A 189 -7.44 -4.17 -0.21
C THR A 189 -7.14 -3.35 1.05
N PHE A 190 -7.79 -2.19 1.24
CA PHE A 190 -7.61 -1.38 2.44
C PHE A 190 -8.19 -2.03 3.68
N ALA A 191 -9.37 -2.66 3.60
CA ALA A 191 -9.96 -3.37 4.72
C ALA A 191 -9.03 -4.49 5.23
N LEU A 192 -8.44 -5.28 4.33
CA LEU A 192 -7.50 -6.33 4.69
C LEU A 192 -6.18 -5.79 5.24
N TYR A 193 -5.70 -4.66 4.72
CA TYR A 193 -4.53 -3.98 5.27
C TYR A 193 -4.79 -3.46 6.69
N LEU A 194 -5.91 -2.78 6.92
CA LEU A 194 -6.30 -2.30 8.24
C LEU A 194 -6.56 -3.45 9.20
N MET A 195 -7.11 -4.57 8.74
CA MET A 195 -7.24 -5.81 9.52
C MET A 195 -5.88 -6.32 9.97
N ALA A 196 -4.88 -6.37 9.08
CA ALA A 196 -3.54 -6.78 9.45
C ALA A 196 -2.90 -5.85 10.48
N ARG A 197 -3.11 -4.54 10.34
CA ARG A 197 -2.63 -3.54 11.32
C ARG A 197 -3.36 -3.64 12.66
N LEU A 198 -4.66 -3.89 12.65
CA LEU A 198 -5.44 -4.14 13.85
C LEU A 198 -4.96 -5.42 14.54
N ALA A 199 -4.77 -6.51 13.80
CA ALA A 199 -4.26 -7.76 14.36
C ALA A 199 -2.86 -7.59 14.98
N GLN A 200 -1.98 -6.84 14.31
CA GLN A 200 -0.66 -6.49 14.85
C GLN A 200 -0.77 -5.72 16.17
N GLY A 201 -1.59 -4.65 16.21
CA GLY A 201 -1.77 -3.84 17.41
C GLY A 201 -2.47 -4.59 18.54
N ALA A 202 -3.49 -5.39 18.22
CA ALA A 202 -4.20 -6.23 19.19
C ALA A 202 -3.27 -7.28 19.79
N TYR A 203 -2.40 -7.91 18.98
CA TYR A 203 -1.39 -8.84 19.50
C TYR A 203 -0.41 -8.15 20.46
N ALA A 204 0.07 -6.96 20.11
CA ALA A 204 0.95 -6.17 20.98
C ALA A 204 0.24 -5.76 22.28
N SER A 205 -1.02 -5.35 22.21
CA SER A 205 -1.88 -5.03 23.36
C SER A 205 -2.06 -6.23 24.30
N GLN A 206 -2.42 -7.40 23.75
CA GLN A 206 -2.61 -8.61 24.55
C GLN A 206 -1.30 -9.08 25.20
N LYS A 207 -0.17 -8.92 24.50
CA LYS A 207 1.15 -9.23 25.02
C LYS A 207 1.54 -8.29 26.17
N ASN A 208 1.28 -6.98 26.04
CA ASN A 208 1.57 -6.00 27.10
C ASN A 208 0.71 -6.22 28.35
N ASN A 209 -0.54 -6.66 28.16
CA ASN A 209 -1.48 -6.88 29.25
C ASN A 209 -1.35 -8.26 29.93
N ASN A 210 -0.36 -9.10 29.53
CA ASN A 210 -0.15 -10.46 30.04
C ASN A 210 -1.40 -11.38 30.03
N ARG A 211 -2.44 -11.03 29.25
CA ARG A 211 -3.71 -11.78 29.22
C ARG A 211 -3.65 -12.98 28.30
N PHE A 212 -2.83 -12.89 27.25
CA PHE A 212 -2.74 -13.94 26.26
C PHE A 212 -1.32 -14.02 25.68
N HIS A 213 -0.63 -15.11 26.01
CA HIS A 213 0.60 -15.50 25.34
C HIS A 213 0.24 -16.55 24.28
N PHE A 214 0.29 -16.17 23.01
CA PHE A 214 0.16 -17.15 21.92
C PHE A 214 1.26 -18.21 22.10
N TRP A 215 0.92 -19.48 21.90
CA TRP A 215 1.87 -20.59 21.97
C TRP A 215 3.05 -20.28 21.02
N GLY A 216 4.25 -20.06 21.57
CA GLY A 216 5.40 -19.58 20.79
C GLY A 216 5.65 -18.06 20.79
N SER A 217 5.11 -17.27 21.74
CA SER A 217 5.41 -15.84 21.90
C SER A 217 6.91 -15.52 22.08
N HIS A 218 7.73 -16.52 22.42
CA HIS A 218 9.20 -16.43 22.51
C HIS A 218 9.93 -16.87 21.23
N TRP A 219 9.22 -17.26 20.16
CA TRP A 219 9.87 -17.69 18.93
C TRP A 219 10.62 -16.52 18.31
N SER A 220 11.96 -16.63 18.31
CA SER A 220 12.88 -15.65 17.73
C SER A 220 12.58 -15.34 16.24
N HIS A 221 11.83 -16.23 15.57
CA HIS A 221 11.52 -16.20 14.14
C HIS A 221 10.01 -16.26 13.82
N GLY A 222 9.14 -15.73 14.68
CA GLY A 222 7.69 -15.69 14.42
C GLY A 222 7.30 -14.93 13.14
N ASP A 223 8.10 -13.94 12.74
CA ASP A 223 8.04 -13.22 11.47
C ASP A 223 8.25 -14.16 10.25
N VAL A 224 9.21 -15.08 10.35
CA VAL A 224 9.48 -16.09 9.31
C VAL A 224 8.35 -17.09 9.22
N LEU A 225 7.79 -17.54 10.35
CA LEU A 225 6.65 -18.44 10.36
C LEU A 225 5.42 -17.80 9.71
N LEU A 226 5.10 -16.56 10.07
CA LEU A 226 3.98 -15.82 9.49
C LEU A 226 4.15 -15.64 7.99
N PHE A 227 5.37 -15.30 7.55
CA PHE A 227 5.70 -15.19 6.15
C PHE A 227 5.62 -16.55 5.42
N ALA A 228 6.04 -17.64 6.06
CA ALA A 228 5.99 -18.98 5.49
C ALA A 228 4.56 -19.46 5.26
N MET A 229 3.68 -19.30 6.25
CA MET A 229 2.26 -19.63 6.11
C MET A 229 1.57 -18.76 5.06
N SER A 230 1.88 -17.46 5.04
CA SER A 230 1.34 -16.54 4.02
C SER A 230 1.83 -16.91 2.62
N SER A 231 3.11 -17.24 2.48
CA SER A 231 3.74 -17.65 1.22
C SER A 231 3.20 -18.98 0.72
N ALA A 232 2.98 -19.95 1.60
CA ALA A 232 2.39 -21.24 1.27
C ALA A 232 1.03 -21.09 0.58
N GLN A 233 0.15 -20.29 1.17
CA GLN A 233 -1.17 -20.02 0.60
C GLN A 233 -1.08 -19.24 -0.72
N VAL A 234 -0.20 -18.24 -0.81
CA VAL A 234 -0.04 -17.45 -2.04
C VAL A 234 0.55 -18.29 -3.18
N MET A 235 1.54 -19.14 -2.90
CA MET A 235 2.15 -20.02 -3.91
C MET A 235 1.20 -21.15 -4.33
N TYR A 236 0.39 -21.67 -3.41
CA TYR A 236 -0.69 -22.58 -3.76
C TYR A 236 -1.68 -21.92 -4.71
N ALA A 237 -2.14 -20.70 -4.39
CA ALA A 237 -3.07 -19.96 -5.23
C ALA A 237 -2.47 -19.59 -6.59
N TYR A 238 -1.20 -19.19 -6.62
CA TYR A 238 -0.47 -18.87 -7.85
C TYR A 238 -0.56 -19.97 -8.92
N VAL A 239 -0.43 -21.25 -8.51
CA VAL A 239 -0.50 -22.40 -9.43
C VAL A 239 -1.93 -22.93 -9.57
N MET A 240 -2.62 -23.19 -8.47
CA MET A 240 -3.88 -23.96 -8.48
C MET A 240 -5.12 -23.10 -8.72
N ARG A 241 -5.13 -21.87 -8.20
CA ARG A 241 -6.29 -20.95 -8.24
C ARG A 241 -5.82 -19.51 -8.51
N PRO A 242 -5.33 -19.21 -9.72
CA PRO A 242 -4.87 -17.87 -10.06
C PRO A 242 -5.98 -16.81 -9.91
N ASP A 243 -7.24 -17.22 -10.05
CA ASP A 243 -8.43 -16.36 -9.97
C ASP A 243 -8.67 -15.76 -8.58
N THR A 244 -8.08 -16.33 -7.52
CA THR A 244 -8.24 -15.83 -6.14
C THR A 244 -7.21 -14.77 -5.75
N LEU A 245 -6.21 -14.54 -6.59
CA LEU A 245 -5.19 -13.51 -6.38
C LEU A 245 -5.52 -12.25 -7.19
N ASP A 246 -5.06 -11.09 -6.69
CA ASP A 246 -5.13 -9.85 -7.49
C ASP A 246 -4.36 -10.03 -8.81
N ALA A 247 -4.99 -9.67 -9.93
CA ALA A 247 -4.43 -9.87 -11.26
C ALA A 247 -3.08 -9.12 -11.44
N GLY A 248 -2.90 -7.95 -10.83
CA GLY A 248 -1.63 -7.22 -10.89
C GLY A 248 -0.53 -7.96 -10.14
N PHE A 249 -0.85 -8.51 -8.97
CA PHE A 249 0.08 -9.32 -8.19
C PHE A 249 0.44 -10.63 -8.87
N TRP A 250 -0.55 -11.35 -9.40
CA TRP A 250 -0.31 -12.61 -10.10
C TRP A 250 0.56 -12.39 -11.34
N ASN A 251 0.28 -11.35 -12.15
CA ASN A 251 1.12 -11.01 -13.30
C ASN A 251 2.54 -10.60 -12.88
N PHE A 252 2.71 -9.97 -11.73
CA PHE A 252 4.04 -9.69 -11.17
C PHE A 252 4.80 -10.98 -10.86
N ILE A 253 4.16 -11.96 -10.19
CA ILE A 253 4.80 -13.25 -9.87
C ILE A 253 5.17 -13.99 -11.16
N VAL A 254 4.26 -14.08 -12.13
CA VAL A 254 4.52 -14.74 -13.43
C VAL A 254 5.66 -14.07 -14.18
N ARG A 255 5.73 -12.73 -14.19
CA ARG A 255 6.80 -11.99 -14.87
C ARG A 255 8.16 -12.17 -14.20
N ALA A 256 8.18 -12.28 -12.88
CA ALA A 256 9.39 -12.51 -12.11
C ALA A 256 9.86 -13.97 -12.20
N GLY A 257 8.93 -14.92 -12.28
CA GLY A 257 9.21 -16.35 -12.30
C GLY A 257 9.76 -16.89 -13.63
N PRO A 258 10.32 -18.11 -13.61
CA PRO A 258 10.82 -18.80 -14.80
C PRO A 258 9.75 -19.62 -15.54
N ILE A 259 8.56 -19.85 -14.96
CA ILE A 259 7.50 -20.68 -15.55
C ILE A 259 6.54 -19.79 -16.35
N ASP A 260 6.26 -20.20 -17.58
CA ASP A 260 5.28 -19.54 -18.44
C ASP A 260 3.82 -19.89 -18.08
N LYS A 261 2.88 -19.09 -18.57
CA LYS A 261 1.44 -19.23 -18.24
C LYS A 261 0.83 -20.53 -18.76
N GLU A 262 1.31 -21.03 -19.90
CA GLU A 262 0.83 -22.26 -20.52
C GLU A 262 1.23 -23.45 -19.64
N THR A 263 2.51 -23.54 -19.26
CA THR A 263 3.02 -24.58 -18.36
C THR A 263 2.29 -24.59 -17.01
N LEU A 264 1.99 -23.43 -16.41
CA LEU A 264 1.18 -23.36 -15.19
C LEU A 264 -0.25 -23.89 -15.38
N GLY A 265 -0.87 -23.62 -16.53
CA GLY A 265 -2.19 -24.15 -16.88
C GLY A 265 -2.20 -25.67 -16.97
N LEU A 266 -1.19 -26.25 -17.63
CA LEU A 266 -1.02 -27.69 -17.75
C LEU A 266 -0.84 -28.37 -16.38
N ILE A 267 -0.03 -27.78 -15.50
CA ILE A 267 0.15 -28.27 -14.12
C ILE A 267 -1.17 -28.23 -13.35
N LYS A 268 -1.94 -27.14 -13.48
CA LYS A 268 -3.23 -26.97 -12.82
C LYS A 268 -4.23 -28.02 -13.29
N ASP A 269 -4.35 -28.23 -14.60
CA ASP A 269 -5.30 -29.18 -15.17
C ASP A 269 -4.95 -30.62 -14.81
N GLN A 270 -3.66 -30.97 -14.84
CA GLN A 270 -3.15 -32.25 -14.36
C GLN A 270 -3.47 -32.50 -12.89
N CYS A 271 -3.19 -31.53 -12.01
CA CYS A 271 -3.51 -31.62 -10.58
C CYS A 271 -5.02 -31.66 -10.29
N ASN A 272 -5.84 -31.23 -11.25
CA ASN A 272 -7.29 -31.31 -11.18
C ASN A 272 -7.86 -32.63 -11.72
N GLY A 273 -7.01 -33.53 -12.22
CA GLY A 273 -7.42 -34.82 -12.76
C GLY A 273 -8.02 -34.73 -14.16
N LYS A 274 -7.76 -33.64 -14.90
CA LYS A 274 -8.13 -33.56 -16.32
C LYS A 274 -7.07 -34.27 -17.15
N HIS A 275 -7.49 -34.95 -18.22
CA HIS A 275 -6.56 -35.49 -19.21
C HIS A 275 -5.92 -34.33 -19.98
N VAL A 276 -4.60 -34.24 -19.93
CA VAL A 276 -3.82 -33.17 -20.58
C VAL A 276 -2.95 -33.81 -21.66
N ASP A 277 -3.20 -33.45 -22.93
CA ASP A 277 -2.28 -33.80 -24.01
C ASP A 277 -1.06 -32.87 -23.97
N MET A 278 0.11 -33.42 -23.61
CA MET A 278 1.36 -32.68 -23.46
C MET A 278 2.18 -32.63 -24.77
N ARG A 279 1.74 -33.32 -25.83
CA ARG A 279 2.43 -33.38 -27.14
C ARG A 279 2.66 -32.01 -27.78
N PRO A 280 1.68 -31.10 -27.89
CA PRO A 280 1.90 -29.79 -28.49
C PRO A 280 2.88 -28.93 -27.67
N ALA A 281 2.86 -29.05 -26.35
CA ALA A 281 3.78 -28.33 -25.46
C ALA A 281 5.21 -28.87 -25.55
N LEU A 282 5.39 -30.18 -25.75
CA LEU A 282 6.73 -30.77 -25.94
C LEU A 282 7.30 -30.51 -27.35
N ALA A 283 6.44 -30.42 -28.37
CA ALA A 283 6.82 -30.21 -29.77
C ALA A 283 7.32 -28.78 -30.08
N ALA A 284 7.03 -27.80 -29.22
CA ALA A 284 7.49 -26.42 -29.35
C ALA A 284 9.02 -26.30 -29.10
N ARG A 285 9.84 -26.69 -30.09
CA ARG A 285 11.27 -26.43 -30.42
C ARG A 285 12.36 -26.14 -29.34
N SER A 286 12.09 -26.08 -28.04
CA SER A 286 13.08 -25.78 -26.99
C SER A 286 13.41 -26.97 -26.08
N VAL A 287 12.91 -28.17 -26.39
CA VAL A 287 13.02 -29.38 -25.55
C VAL A 287 13.90 -30.47 -26.19
N THR A 288 14.37 -30.28 -27.43
CA THR A 288 15.11 -31.28 -28.20
C THR A 288 16.41 -31.73 -27.53
N GLY A 289 17.11 -30.85 -26.80
CA GLY A 289 18.33 -31.22 -26.05
C GLY A 289 18.10 -32.06 -24.79
N ALA A 290 16.86 -32.30 -24.38
CA ALA A 290 16.51 -33.04 -23.16
C ALA A 290 15.73 -34.33 -23.44
N MET A 291 15.56 -34.72 -24.72
CA MET A 291 14.99 -36.01 -25.10
C MET A 291 15.95 -37.17 -24.78
N ASP A 292 17.27 -36.94 -24.84
CA ASP A 292 18.28 -38.00 -24.67
C ASP A 292 18.57 -38.36 -23.20
N ALA A 293 18.14 -37.56 -22.23
CA ALA A 293 18.45 -37.79 -20.81
C ALA A 293 17.35 -38.52 -20.01
N PHE A 294 16.11 -38.59 -20.52
CA PHE A 294 14.96 -39.13 -19.77
C PHE A 294 14.05 -40.06 -20.58
N GLY A 295 14.46 -40.45 -21.80
CA GLY A 295 13.69 -41.35 -22.66
C GLY A 295 12.45 -40.68 -23.28
N PRO A 296 11.87 -41.29 -24.32
CA PRO A 296 10.76 -40.72 -25.05
C PRO A 296 9.49 -40.73 -24.19
N VAL A 297 8.89 -39.55 -23.97
CA VAL A 297 7.53 -39.45 -23.40
C VAL A 297 6.54 -39.86 -24.49
N VAL A 298 6.38 -41.17 -24.67
CA VAL A 298 5.40 -41.78 -25.56
C VAL A 298 4.46 -42.62 -24.70
N GLY A 299 3.23 -42.14 -24.50
CA GLY A 299 2.19 -42.88 -23.78
C GLY A 299 1.10 -41.98 -23.17
N GLU A 300 -0.15 -42.44 -23.26
CA GLU A 300 -1.42 -41.69 -23.21
C GLU A 300 -1.88 -41.16 -21.84
N GLU A 301 -1.09 -41.33 -20.76
CA GLU A 301 -1.40 -40.77 -19.43
C GLU A 301 -0.13 -40.36 -18.68
N VAL A 302 0.36 -39.16 -18.97
CA VAL A 302 1.51 -38.60 -18.24
C VAL A 302 1.05 -38.20 -16.84
N ARG A 303 1.42 -38.97 -15.81
CA ARG A 303 1.01 -38.75 -14.39
C ARG A 303 1.66 -37.52 -13.74
N CYS A 304 2.71 -36.96 -14.33
CA CYS A 304 3.50 -35.86 -13.80
C CYS A 304 4.05 -35.01 -14.96
N VAL A 305 3.87 -33.68 -14.91
CA VAL A 305 4.43 -32.81 -15.96
C VAL A 305 5.97 -32.96 -16.01
N PRO A 306 6.57 -33.21 -17.19
CA PRO A 306 8.00 -33.43 -17.30
C PRO A 306 8.82 -32.20 -16.87
N CYS A 307 9.96 -32.42 -16.22
CA CYS A 307 10.88 -31.34 -15.85
C CYS A 307 11.38 -30.56 -17.08
N GLN A 308 11.41 -31.18 -18.27
CA GLN A 308 11.72 -30.46 -19.52
C GLN A 308 10.79 -29.26 -19.77
N LEU A 309 9.51 -29.41 -19.44
CA LEU A 309 8.53 -28.34 -19.63
C LEU A 309 8.70 -27.26 -18.55
N MET A 310 9.03 -27.65 -17.32
CA MET A 310 9.37 -26.72 -16.23
C MET A 310 10.63 -25.91 -16.52
N HIS A 311 11.62 -26.53 -17.18
CA HIS A 311 12.89 -25.91 -17.52
C HIS A 311 12.87 -25.18 -18.87
N ARG A 312 11.72 -25.07 -19.55
CA ARG A 312 11.58 -24.50 -20.90
C ARG A 312 12.23 -23.12 -21.03
N SER A 313 12.14 -22.28 -19.99
CA SER A 313 12.72 -20.93 -19.99
C SER A 313 14.25 -20.90 -19.97
N THR A 314 14.90 -21.90 -19.38
CA THR A 314 16.37 -21.98 -19.30
C THR A 314 16.97 -23.01 -20.26
N GLY A 315 16.15 -23.91 -20.84
CA GLY A 315 16.59 -24.95 -21.78
C GLY A 315 17.56 -25.98 -21.18
N CYS A 316 17.59 -26.11 -19.85
CA CYS A 316 18.61 -26.90 -19.15
C CYS A 316 18.16 -28.34 -18.86
N PRO A 317 19.05 -29.35 -19.04
CA PRO A 317 18.74 -30.74 -18.72
C PRO A 317 18.74 -31.03 -17.20
N GLY A 318 19.51 -30.26 -16.42
CA GLY A 318 19.65 -30.45 -14.97
C GLY A 318 18.73 -29.57 -14.11
N CYS A 319 18.11 -30.16 -13.07
CA CYS A 319 17.27 -29.44 -12.11
C CYS A 319 18.07 -28.42 -11.27
N THR A 320 19.29 -28.77 -10.85
CA THR A 320 20.18 -27.88 -10.09
C THR A 320 20.63 -26.69 -10.92
N LEU A 321 20.97 -26.92 -12.19
CA LEU A 321 21.32 -25.87 -13.14
C LEU A 321 20.13 -24.95 -13.40
N HIS A 322 18.93 -25.51 -13.55
CA HIS A 322 17.70 -24.72 -13.68
C HIS A 322 17.45 -23.84 -12.44
N MET A 323 17.68 -24.33 -11.22
CA MET A 323 17.59 -23.51 -10.01
C MET A 323 18.56 -22.31 -10.06
N ALA A 324 19.83 -22.54 -10.42
CA ALA A 324 20.85 -21.49 -10.47
C ALA A 324 20.56 -20.45 -11.57
N MET A 325 20.18 -20.89 -12.77
CA MET A 325 19.82 -19.99 -13.87
C MET A 325 18.55 -19.20 -13.55
N SER A 326 17.53 -19.85 -12.99
CA SER A 326 16.30 -19.17 -12.55
C SER A 326 16.58 -18.11 -11.49
N ALA A 327 17.48 -18.39 -10.55
CA ALA A 327 17.91 -17.41 -9.55
C ALA A 327 18.60 -16.20 -10.21
N LYS A 328 19.54 -16.44 -11.12
CA LYS A 328 20.28 -15.39 -11.85
C LYS A 328 19.34 -14.52 -12.70
N ASP A 329 18.40 -15.13 -13.40
CA ASP A 329 17.45 -14.42 -14.26
C ASP A 329 16.45 -13.63 -13.43
N THR A 330 15.95 -14.20 -12.33
CA THR A 330 15.09 -13.47 -11.37
C THR A 330 15.82 -12.27 -10.79
N PHE A 331 17.09 -12.45 -10.39
CA PHE A 331 17.92 -11.37 -9.86
C PHE A 331 18.01 -10.21 -10.85
N ARG A 332 18.36 -10.50 -12.11
CA ARG A 332 18.49 -9.50 -13.18
C ARG A 332 17.17 -8.77 -13.47
N LYS A 333 16.05 -9.49 -13.52
CA LYS A 333 14.73 -8.91 -13.77
C LYS A 333 14.25 -8.02 -12.62
N CYS A 334 14.48 -8.44 -11.38
CA CYS A 334 13.98 -7.73 -10.20
C CYS A 334 14.88 -6.56 -9.76
N PHE A 335 16.18 -6.61 -10.02
CA PHE A 335 17.15 -5.60 -9.57
C PHE A 335 16.76 -4.14 -9.89
N PRO A 336 16.46 -3.74 -11.14
CA PRO A 336 16.13 -2.35 -11.45
C PRO A 336 14.84 -1.87 -10.77
N PHE A 337 13.88 -2.77 -10.55
CA PHE A 337 12.63 -2.46 -9.86
C PHE A 337 12.88 -2.22 -8.37
N TYR A 338 13.60 -3.10 -7.68
CA TYR A 338 13.93 -2.93 -6.26
C TYR A 338 14.87 -1.76 -6.01
N LEU A 339 15.82 -1.51 -6.91
CA LEU A 339 16.69 -0.33 -6.85
C LEU A 339 15.86 0.95 -6.85
N SER A 340 14.84 1.02 -7.70
CA SER A 340 13.95 2.17 -7.73
C SER A 340 13.17 2.35 -6.43
N ILE A 341 12.68 1.28 -5.81
CA ILE A 341 11.91 1.34 -4.56
C ILE A 341 12.78 1.78 -3.39
N HIS A 342 14.05 1.39 -3.35
CA HIS A 342 14.97 1.80 -2.27
C HIS A 342 15.54 3.20 -2.48
N LEU A 343 15.79 3.59 -3.72
CA LEU A 343 16.41 4.88 -4.04
C LEU A 343 15.39 6.03 -3.96
N VAL A 344 14.16 5.81 -4.43
CA VAL A 344 13.16 6.88 -4.59
C VAL A 344 12.74 7.52 -3.25
N PRO A 345 12.34 6.76 -2.21
CA PRO A 345 12.01 7.36 -0.91
C PRO A 345 13.17 8.13 -0.32
N PHE A 346 14.40 7.63 -0.47
CA PHE A 346 15.59 8.33 0.01
C PHE A 346 15.82 9.64 -0.75
N ALA A 347 15.65 9.64 -2.08
CA ALA A 347 15.84 10.82 -2.92
C ALA A 347 14.77 11.90 -2.68
N ILE A 348 13.51 11.52 -2.37
CA ILE A 348 12.43 12.48 -2.12
C ILE A 348 12.51 13.02 -0.69
N LEU A 349 12.62 12.14 0.30
CA LEU A 349 12.44 12.50 1.71
C LEU A 349 13.69 13.11 2.33
N ASN A 350 14.86 12.72 1.82
CA ASN A 350 16.15 13.15 2.33
C ASN A 350 16.99 13.81 1.23
N ALA A 351 16.34 14.54 0.30
CA ALA A 351 17.00 15.18 -0.85
C ALA A 351 18.24 16.01 -0.46
N ALA A 352 18.16 16.79 0.63
CA ALA A 352 19.28 17.59 1.13
C ALA A 352 20.46 16.73 1.63
N LYS A 353 20.18 15.60 2.30
CA LYS A 353 21.23 14.66 2.75
C LYS A 353 21.80 13.87 1.56
N ALA A 354 20.96 13.50 0.59
CA ALA A 354 21.36 12.81 -0.62
C ALA A 354 22.26 13.67 -1.51
N LEU A 355 22.02 14.99 -1.57
CA LEU A 355 22.87 15.93 -2.30
C LEU A 355 24.23 16.16 -1.61
N ARG A 356 24.28 16.03 -0.29
CA ARG A 356 25.51 16.17 0.51
C ARG A 356 26.42 14.94 0.45
N ASP A 357 25.85 13.73 0.40
CA ASP A 357 26.60 12.47 0.21
C ASP A 357 25.90 11.56 -0.82
N PRO A 358 26.10 11.82 -2.13
CA PRO A 358 25.46 11.04 -3.18
C PRO A 358 26.01 9.60 -3.25
N VAL A 359 27.30 9.40 -2.98
CA VAL A 359 27.96 8.09 -3.12
C VAL A 359 27.53 7.16 -1.99
N GLY A 360 27.56 7.60 -0.73
CA GLY A 360 27.12 6.78 0.40
C GLY A 360 25.63 6.45 0.34
N THR A 361 24.82 7.36 -0.20
CA THR A 361 23.40 7.14 -0.49
C THR A 361 23.19 6.02 -1.50
N VAL A 362 23.85 6.10 -2.65
CA VAL A 362 23.75 5.08 -3.71
C VAL A 362 24.28 3.74 -3.22
N PHE A 363 25.37 3.72 -2.45
CA PHE A 363 25.93 2.50 -1.87
C PHE A 363 24.97 1.83 -0.88
N LYS A 364 24.36 2.59 0.04
CA LYS A 364 23.34 2.08 0.98
C LYS A 364 22.11 1.53 0.23
N ALA A 365 21.61 2.28 -0.75
CA ALA A 365 20.47 1.86 -1.57
C ALA A 365 20.78 0.59 -2.38
N THR A 366 21.98 0.51 -2.96
CA THR A 366 22.44 -0.65 -3.74
C THR A 366 22.61 -1.87 -2.84
N THR A 367 23.22 -1.74 -1.67
CA THR A 367 23.37 -2.83 -0.70
C THR A 367 22.02 -3.37 -0.23
N ALA A 368 21.07 -2.47 0.07
CA ALA A 368 19.70 -2.84 0.41
C ALA A 368 18.99 -3.55 -0.75
N THR A 369 19.23 -3.08 -1.98
CA THR A 369 18.69 -3.68 -3.20
C THR A 369 19.22 -5.09 -3.41
N VAL A 370 20.55 -5.28 -3.40
CA VAL A 370 21.21 -6.57 -3.57
C VAL A 370 20.65 -7.58 -2.55
N ARG A 371 20.53 -7.19 -1.27
CA ARG A 371 19.95 -8.05 -0.23
C ARG A 371 18.53 -8.49 -0.56
N SER A 372 17.67 -7.56 -1.00
CA SER A 372 16.29 -7.88 -1.38
C SER A 372 16.16 -8.74 -2.63
N THR A 373 16.95 -8.46 -3.67
CA THR A 373 16.95 -9.28 -4.87
C THR A 373 17.52 -10.66 -4.61
N SER A 374 18.54 -10.79 -3.74
CA SER A 374 19.05 -12.09 -3.31
C SER A 374 17.98 -12.89 -2.57
N PHE A 375 17.21 -12.26 -1.68
CA PHE A 375 16.05 -12.89 -1.01
C PHE A 375 15.04 -13.46 -2.02
N ILE A 376 14.60 -12.68 -3.00
CA ILE A 376 13.58 -13.12 -3.98
C ILE A 376 14.14 -14.16 -4.93
N SER A 377 15.39 -14.00 -5.36
CA SER A 377 16.05 -14.97 -6.24
C SER A 377 16.23 -16.31 -5.53
N ALA A 378 16.61 -16.30 -4.26
CA ALA A 378 16.68 -17.50 -3.43
C ALA A 378 15.28 -18.10 -3.19
N PHE A 379 14.24 -17.28 -2.99
CA PHE A 379 12.86 -17.75 -2.89
C PHE A 379 12.44 -18.54 -4.14
N VAL A 380 12.66 -17.98 -5.33
CA VAL A 380 12.35 -18.65 -6.61
C VAL A 380 13.17 -19.93 -6.78
N ALA A 381 14.47 -19.88 -6.49
CA ALA A 381 15.35 -21.05 -6.59
C ALA A 381 14.88 -22.20 -5.70
N LEU A 382 14.59 -21.93 -4.42
CA LEU A 382 14.09 -22.92 -3.47
C LEU A 382 12.70 -23.45 -3.87
N TYR A 383 11.82 -22.59 -4.37
CA TYR A 383 10.51 -23.02 -4.87
C TYR A 383 10.62 -23.96 -6.07
N MET A 384 11.47 -23.63 -7.05
CA MET A 384 11.69 -24.50 -8.21
C MET A 384 12.41 -25.79 -7.82
N GLY A 385 13.40 -25.71 -6.93
CA GLY A 385 14.10 -26.89 -6.42
C GLY A 385 13.18 -27.86 -5.71
N THR A 386 12.28 -27.36 -4.87
CA THR A 386 11.30 -28.20 -4.15
C THR A 386 10.23 -28.77 -5.08
N ALA A 387 9.77 -28.01 -6.07
CA ALA A 387 8.87 -28.51 -7.11
C ALA A 387 9.55 -29.64 -7.93
N CYS A 388 10.77 -29.46 -8.41
CA CYS A 388 11.49 -30.49 -9.16
C CYS A 388 11.86 -31.70 -8.30
N LEU A 389 12.24 -31.49 -7.04
CA LEU A 389 12.57 -32.58 -6.11
C LEU A 389 11.33 -33.41 -5.76
N SER A 390 10.20 -32.77 -5.47
CA SER A 390 8.95 -33.49 -5.19
C SER A 390 8.49 -34.31 -6.39
N ARG A 391 8.63 -33.79 -7.62
CA ARG A 391 8.35 -34.54 -8.85
C ARG A 391 9.25 -35.76 -9.01
N ARG A 392 10.56 -35.62 -8.70
CA ARG A 392 11.52 -36.73 -8.76
C ARG A 392 11.20 -37.84 -7.74
N ILE A 393 10.75 -37.47 -6.55
CA ILE A 393 10.45 -38.42 -5.45
C ILE A 393 9.07 -39.08 -5.65
N PHE A 394 8.02 -38.29 -5.84
CA PHE A 394 6.64 -38.80 -5.84
C PHE A 394 6.15 -39.24 -7.23
N GLN A 395 6.81 -38.80 -8.30
CA GLN A 395 6.42 -39.07 -9.71
C GLN A 395 4.94 -38.74 -10.00
N ARG A 396 4.35 -37.86 -9.19
CA ARG A 396 2.96 -37.39 -9.23
C ARG A 396 2.88 -35.96 -8.73
N ASP A 397 2.09 -35.15 -9.43
CA ASP A 397 1.82 -33.77 -9.03
C ASP A 397 0.66 -33.69 -8.05
N HIS A 398 0.96 -33.46 -6.77
CA HIS A 398 -0.05 -33.21 -5.75
C HIS A 398 -0.19 -31.72 -5.45
N ARG A 399 -1.43 -31.25 -5.29
CA ARG A 399 -1.75 -29.85 -4.96
C ARG A 399 -1.04 -29.36 -3.68
N ALA A 400 -0.88 -30.26 -2.70
CA ALA A 400 -0.21 -29.96 -1.44
C ALA A 400 1.28 -29.64 -1.61
N MET A 401 1.94 -30.17 -2.64
CA MET A 401 3.38 -29.93 -2.86
C MET A 401 3.67 -28.47 -3.13
N TYR A 402 2.78 -27.76 -3.84
CA TYR A 402 2.93 -26.31 -4.09
C TYR A 402 2.74 -25.46 -2.83
N TYR A 403 1.98 -25.98 -1.85
CA TYR A 403 1.85 -25.36 -0.53
C TYR A 403 3.15 -25.54 0.27
N PHE A 404 3.68 -26.77 0.34
CA PHE A 404 4.95 -27.07 1.02
C PHE A 404 6.16 -26.39 0.37
N ALA A 405 6.20 -26.32 -0.96
CA ALA A 405 7.22 -25.59 -1.70
C ALA A 405 7.25 -24.10 -1.29
N GLY A 406 6.09 -23.49 -1.02
CA GLY A 406 6.01 -22.13 -0.50
C GLY A 406 6.58 -21.98 0.92
N ILE A 407 6.39 -22.97 1.80
CA ILE A 407 6.96 -22.98 3.16
C ILE A 407 8.48 -23.08 3.11
N ILE A 408 9.02 -23.98 2.28
CA ILE A 408 10.46 -24.18 2.15
C ILE A 408 11.10 -22.95 1.50
N ALA A 409 10.50 -22.42 0.44
CA ALA A 409 10.98 -21.20 -0.22
C ALA A 409 11.01 -19.99 0.72
N ALA A 410 10.05 -19.90 1.65
CA ALA A 410 9.97 -18.81 2.61
C ALA A 410 11.16 -18.72 3.59
N GLN A 411 11.97 -19.77 3.72
CA GLN A 411 13.21 -19.72 4.51
C GLN A 411 14.22 -18.71 3.95
N SER A 412 14.12 -18.36 2.66
CA SER A 412 14.94 -17.30 2.07
C SER A 412 14.75 -15.95 2.77
N LEU A 413 13.65 -15.73 3.49
CA LEU A 413 13.40 -14.50 4.25
C LEU A 413 14.49 -14.20 5.29
N LEU A 414 15.23 -15.22 5.74
CA LEU A 414 16.39 -15.03 6.62
C LEU A 414 17.47 -14.15 5.99
N LEU A 415 17.53 -14.07 4.65
CA LEU A 415 18.40 -13.15 3.93
C LEU A 415 17.99 -11.68 4.09
N GLU A 416 16.77 -11.38 4.56
CA GLU A 416 16.32 -10.00 4.80
C GLU A 416 16.60 -9.51 6.23
N LYS A 417 16.65 -8.19 6.43
CA LYS A 417 16.93 -7.58 7.74
C LYS A 417 15.75 -7.83 8.69
N LYS A 418 16.01 -8.13 9.97
CA LYS A 418 14.96 -8.46 10.96
C LYS A 418 13.83 -7.42 11.02
N SER A 419 14.14 -6.12 10.94
CA SER A 419 13.13 -5.05 10.92
C SER A 419 12.16 -5.15 9.75
N ARG A 420 12.63 -5.59 8.58
CA ARG A 420 11.85 -5.67 7.34
C ARG A 420 11.07 -6.97 7.20
N ARG A 421 11.51 -8.05 7.85
CA ARG A 421 10.84 -9.37 7.75
C ARG A 421 9.39 -9.31 8.20
N ALA A 422 9.12 -8.64 9.32
CA ALA A 422 7.76 -8.45 9.83
C ALA A 422 6.89 -7.62 8.86
N GLU A 423 7.46 -6.58 8.24
CA GLU A 423 6.74 -5.76 7.25
C GLU A 423 6.40 -6.56 5.98
N LEU A 424 7.32 -7.40 5.50
CA LEU A 424 7.08 -8.28 4.35
C LEU A 424 6.02 -9.33 4.67
N ALA A 425 6.07 -9.92 5.87
CA ALA A 425 5.04 -10.85 6.34
C ALA A 425 3.66 -10.18 6.40
N LEU A 426 3.57 -9.00 7.00
CA LEU A 426 2.33 -8.22 7.11
C LEU A 426 1.85 -7.66 5.76
N TYR A 427 2.75 -7.49 4.79
CA TYR A 427 2.37 -7.13 3.41
C TYR A 427 1.74 -8.33 2.68
N LEU A 428 2.29 -9.53 2.86
CA LEU A 428 1.84 -10.73 2.17
C LEU A 428 0.60 -11.36 2.81
N MET A 429 0.48 -11.29 4.14
CA MET A 429 -0.60 -11.91 4.91
C MET A 429 -2.01 -11.48 4.45
N PRO A 430 -2.33 -10.18 4.24
CA PRO A 430 -3.61 -9.75 3.68
C PRO A 430 -3.98 -10.47 2.37
N ARG A 431 -2.99 -10.65 1.48
CA ARG A 431 -3.19 -11.27 0.16
C ARG A 431 -3.40 -12.78 0.29
N ALA A 432 -2.64 -13.40 1.19
CA ALA A 432 -2.79 -14.81 1.54
C ALA A 432 -4.20 -15.08 2.10
N PHE A 433 -4.62 -14.27 3.07
CA PHE A 433 -5.95 -14.36 3.67
C PHE A 433 -7.06 -14.14 2.64
N ASP A 434 -6.91 -13.16 1.74
CA ASP A 434 -7.90 -12.87 0.72
C ASP A 434 -8.12 -14.05 -0.25
N SER A 435 -7.00 -14.63 -0.67
CA SER A 435 -6.98 -15.81 -1.53
C SER A 435 -7.55 -17.04 -0.81
N PHE A 436 -7.21 -17.22 0.47
CA PHE A 436 -7.74 -18.30 1.30
C PHE A 436 -9.25 -18.18 1.48
N ALA A 437 -9.75 -17.02 1.92
CA ALA A 437 -11.16 -16.75 2.10
C ALA A 437 -11.94 -17.00 0.80
N SER A 438 -11.44 -16.51 -0.33
CA SER A 438 -12.06 -16.75 -1.64
C SER A 438 -12.09 -18.24 -2.01
N THR A 439 -11.00 -18.97 -1.74
CA THR A 439 -10.93 -20.42 -1.97
C THR A 439 -11.93 -21.19 -1.10
N VAL A 440 -12.10 -20.81 0.16
CA VAL A 440 -13.03 -21.45 1.11
C VAL A 440 -14.49 -21.16 0.72
N ILE A 441 -14.79 -19.93 0.31
CA ILE A 441 -16.11 -19.54 -0.21
C ILE A 441 -16.44 -20.32 -1.49
N ASP A 442 -15.49 -20.44 -2.43
CA ASP A 442 -15.69 -21.20 -3.67
C ASP A 442 -15.92 -22.70 -3.41
N LYS A 443 -15.33 -23.24 -2.33
CA LYS A 443 -15.57 -24.60 -1.86
C LYS A 443 -16.89 -24.76 -1.10
N LYS A 444 -17.72 -23.71 -1.02
CA LYS A 444 -19.00 -23.66 -0.29
C LYS A 444 -18.86 -23.97 1.21
N LEU A 445 -17.67 -23.81 1.78
CA LEU A 445 -17.43 -24.00 3.22
C LEU A 445 -17.80 -22.76 4.04
N LEU A 446 -17.81 -21.59 3.42
CA LEU A 446 -18.28 -20.34 4.02
C LEU A 446 -19.35 -19.68 3.12
N PRO A 447 -20.44 -19.16 3.71
CA PRO A 447 -21.45 -18.44 2.94
C PRO A 447 -20.88 -17.13 2.39
N ARG A 448 -21.27 -16.78 1.16
CA ARG A 448 -20.92 -15.50 0.55
C ARG A 448 -21.79 -14.40 1.16
N VAL A 449 -21.23 -13.65 2.11
CA VAL A 449 -21.91 -12.51 2.73
C VAL A 449 -21.83 -11.29 1.78
N PRO A 450 -22.97 -10.68 1.40
CA PRO A 450 -22.96 -9.45 0.62
C PRO A 450 -22.32 -8.31 1.44
N HIS A 451 -21.48 -7.51 0.80
CA HIS A 451 -20.79 -6.36 1.41
C HIS A 451 -19.90 -6.69 2.63
N ALA A 452 -19.41 -7.92 2.75
CA ALA A 452 -18.50 -8.32 3.83
C ALA A 452 -17.26 -7.41 3.95
N GLU A 453 -16.79 -6.85 2.83
CA GLU A 453 -15.67 -5.92 2.81
C GLU A 453 -15.98 -4.59 3.54
N LEU A 454 -17.24 -4.16 3.55
CA LEU A 454 -17.68 -2.95 4.25
C LEU A 454 -17.75 -3.20 5.75
N ALA A 455 -18.37 -4.33 6.15
CA ALA A 455 -18.43 -4.74 7.55
C ALA A 455 -17.03 -4.91 8.14
N LEU A 456 -16.12 -5.56 7.41
CA LEU A 456 -14.72 -5.70 7.80
C LEU A 456 -14.04 -4.34 7.96
N PHE A 457 -14.29 -3.39 7.05
CA PHE A 457 -13.72 -2.05 7.17
C PHE A 457 -14.24 -1.31 8.42
N CYS A 458 -15.55 -1.35 8.69
CA CYS A 458 -16.13 -0.74 9.88
C CYS A 458 -15.56 -1.34 11.18
N VAL A 459 -15.53 -2.67 11.29
CA VAL A 459 -14.98 -3.34 12.48
C VAL A 459 -13.51 -2.99 12.69
N THR A 460 -12.71 -3.01 11.61
CA THR A 460 -11.27 -2.72 11.69
C THR A 460 -10.99 -1.26 12.02
N ALA A 461 -11.74 -0.32 11.45
CA ALA A 461 -11.63 1.10 11.77
C ALA A 461 -12.01 1.40 13.23
N GLY A 462 -13.09 0.80 13.74
CA GLY A 462 -13.49 0.92 15.14
C GLY A 462 -12.44 0.34 16.10
N GLY A 463 -11.91 -0.85 15.79
CA GLY A 463 -10.85 -1.47 16.57
C GLY A 463 -9.55 -0.66 16.59
N LEU A 464 -9.15 -0.08 15.45
CA LEU A 464 -7.96 0.77 15.38
C LEU A 464 -8.12 2.06 16.19
N MET A 465 -9.29 2.70 16.14
CA MET A 465 -9.56 3.88 16.98
C MET A 465 -9.61 3.53 18.46
N HIS A 466 -10.16 2.37 18.80
CA HIS A 466 -10.13 1.85 20.17
C HIS A 466 -8.70 1.66 20.68
N LEU A 467 -7.84 1.00 19.89
CA LEU A 467 -6.43 0.81 20.28
C LEU A 467 -5.68 2.14 20.36
N TYR A 468 -5.93 3.07 19.43
CA TYR A 468 -5.26 4.37 19.42
C TYR A 468 -5.55 5.20 20.68
N GLU A 469 -6.79 5.19 21.18
CA GLU A 469 -7.19 5.97 22.36
C GLU A 469 -6.86 5.30 23.71
N ASN A 470 -6.79 3.96 23.74
CA ASN A 470 -6.51 3.23 24.98
C ASN A 470 -5.03 2.87 25.13
N GLU A 471 -4.39 2.42 24.05
CA GLU A 471 -3.02 1.87 24.06
C GLU A 471 -2.25 2.29 22.79
N PRO A 472 -1.99 3.59 22.58
CA PRO A 472 -1.39 4.11 21.33
C PRO A 472 -0.01 3.53 21.03
N ASP A 473 0.73 3.08 22.04
CA ASP A 473 2.08 2.52 21.90
C ASP A 473 2.10 1.11 21.29
N THR A 474 0.93 0.45 21.20
CA THR A 474 0.80 -0.86 20.55
C THR A 474 0.65 -0.75 19.02
N LEU A 475 0.27 0.42 18.50
CA LEU A 475 0.13 0.64 17.06
C LEU A 475 1.51 0.86 16.39
N ALA A 476 1.61 0.41 15.14
CA ALA A 476 2.75 0.76 14.30
C ALA A 476 2.88 2.29 14.13
N GLY A 477 4.12 2.80 14.18
CA GLY A 477 4.40 4.25 14.12
C GLY A 477 3.72 4.97 12.95
N PHE A 478 3.78 4.40 11.74
CA PHE A 478 3.08 4.91 10.57
C PHE A 478 1.55 5.07 10.79
N MET A 479 0.90 4.09 11.41
CA MET A 479 -0.54 4.15 11.69
C MET A 479 -0.86 5.18 12.77
N ARG A 480 -0.06 5.23 13.84
CA ARG A 480 -0.19 6.23 14.90
C ARG A 480 -0.06 7.65 14.34
N SER A 481 0.96 7.89 13.52
CA SER A 481 1.20 9.17 12.85
C SER A 481 0.04 9.56 11.92
N THR A 482 -0.42 8.61 11.09
CA THR A 482 -1.56 8.83 10.18
C THR A 482 -2.83 9.20 10.95
N ILE A 483 -3.20 8.44 11.99
CA ILE A 483 -4.40 8.72 12.79
C ILE A 483 -4.26 10.07 13.51
N ARG A 484 -3.11 10.34 14.13
CA ARG A 484 -2.83 11.62 14.80
C ARG A 484 -2.99 12.80 13.85
N ARG A 485 -2.45 12.68 12.63
CA ARG A 485 -2.44 13.74 11.62
C ARG A 485 -3.83 14.04 11.05
N PHE A 486 -4.59 13.01 10.70
CA PHE A 486 -5.91 13.16 10.07
C PHE A 486 -7.04 13.38 11.07
N VAL A 487 -6.98 12.77 12.26
CA VAL A 487 -8.08 12.82 13.23
C VAL A 487 -7.86 13.87 14.31
N HIS A 488 -6.64 14.01 14.85
CA HIS A 488 -6.40 14.77 16.09
C HIS A 488 -5.78 16.16 15.90
N ARG A 489 -5.34 16.53 14.69
CA ARG A 489 -4.83 17.89 14.37
C ARG A 489 -5.74 18.64 13.38
N PRO A 490 -6.94 19.08 13.79
CA PRO A 490 -7.83 19.84 12.90
C PRO A 490 -7.39 21.30 12.69
N ASN A 491 -6.69 21.91 13.65
CA ASN A 491 -6.29 23.33 13.61
C ASN A 491 -4.91 23.59 12.97
N ALA A 492 -4.25 22.56 12.44
CA ALA A 492 -2.97 22.76 11.76
C ALA A 492 -3.19 23.43 10.39
N PRO A 493 -2.26 24.29 9.93
CA PRO A 493 -2.41 25.02 8.67
C PRO A 493 -2.59 24.07 7.49
N LEU A 494 -3.44 24.47 6.54
CA LEU A 494 -3.65 23.75 5.28
C LEU A 494 -2.37 23.84 4.44
N PRO A 495 -1.95 22.75 3.76
CA PRO A 495 -0.81 22.82 2.85
C PRO A 495 -1.15 23.72 1.66
N HIS A 496 -0.23 24.62 1.29
CA HIS A 496 -0.38 25.50 0.14
C HIS A 496 0.07 24.83 -1.17
N SER A 497 0.84 23.74 -1.11
CA SER A 497 1.33 23.00 -2.27
C SER A 497 1.32 21.48 -2.08
N ALA A 498 1.38 20.71 -3.17
CA ALA A 498 1.45 19.26 -3.11
C ALA A 498 2.77 18.72 -2.51
N SER A 499 3.88 19.45 -2.70
CA SER A 499 5.16 19.14 -2.06
C SER A 499 5.09 19.37 -0.57
N GLU A 500 4.49 20.48 -0.12
CA GLU A 500 4.25 20.75 1.29
C GLU A 500 3.30 19.72 1.91
N ALA A 501 2.24 19.31 1.21
CA ALA A 501 1.34 18.24 1.66
C ALA A 501 2.09 16.90 1.83
N MET A 502 3.00 16.57 0.91
CA MET A 502 3.86 15.38 1.00
C MET A 502 4.86 15.47 2.16
N ILE A 503 5.53 16.62 2.34
CA ILE A 503 6.44 16.86 3.47
C ILE A 503 5.67 16.79 4.78
N GLN A 504 4.49 17.40 4.86
CA GLN A 504 3.60 17.31 6.01
C GLN A 504 3.13 15.87 6.27
N ALA A 505 2.98 15.05 5.23
CA ALA A 505 2.59 13.65 5.38
C ALA A 505 3.75 12.76 5.87
N VAL A 506 5.01 13.16 5.67
CA VAL A 506 6.19 12.32 5.97
C VAL A 506 7.05 12.85 7.13
N GLY A 507 7.15 14.17 7.31
CA GLY A 507 8.05 14.83 8.25
C GLY A 507 7.73 14.66 9.74
N ASP A 508 6.61 14.05 10.11
CA ASP A 508 6.32 13.73 11.53
C ASP A 508 7.01 12.43 12.01
N GLU A 509 7.51 11.57 11.10
CA GLU A 509 8.16 10.31 11.50
C GLU A 509 9.47 10.53 12.28
N ASP A 510 10.20 11.62 12.01
CA ASP A 510 11.52 11.89 12.60
C ASP A 510 11.44 12.47 14.04
N SER A 511 10.26 12.87 14.52
CA SER A 511 10.10 13.47 15.86
C SER A 511 9.90 12.46 17.00
N ASP A 512 9.49 11.22 16.68
CA ASP A 512 9.23 10.17 17.67
C ASP A 512 10.47 9.29 17.95
N THR A 513 11.59 9.46 17.24
CA THR A 513 12.83 8.66 17.43
C THR A 513 13.79 9.18 18.50
N ASP A 514 13.57 10.36 19.10
CA ASP A 514 14.58 10.99 19.99
C ASP A 514 14.24 10.96 21.50
N ASN A 515 13.12 10.33 21.90
CA ASN A 515 12.69 10.32 23.32
C ASN A 515 12.64 8.93 23.99
N GLY A 516 13.32 7.94 23.40
CA GLY A 516 13.29 6.55 23.84
C GLY A 516 14.64 5.97 24.25
N SER A 517 15.44 6.68 25.05
CA SER A 517 16.60 6.09 25.74
C SER A 517 16.59 6.52 27.20
N PRO A 518 16.29 5.62 28.17
CA PRO A 518 16.55 5.92 29.56
C PRO A 518 18.06 5.98 29.74
N LYS A 519 18.61 7.19 29.92
CA LYS A 519 19.97 7.37 30.42
C LYS A 519 20.07 6.65 31.75
N ALA A 520 20.74 5.50 31.75
CA ALA A 520 21.21 4.86 32.97
C ALA A 520 22.12 5.87 33.69
N LYS A 521 21.60 6.47 34.76
CA LYS A 521 22.41 7.14 35.77
C LYS A 521 23.26 6.06 36.43
N ALA A 522 24.49 5.90 35.98
CA ALA A 522 25.52 5.23 36.76
C ALA A 522 25.87 6.15 37.94
N ASN A 523 25.27 5.88 39.09
CA ASN A 523 25.82 6.27 40.38
C ASN A 523 26.80 5.18 40.81
N ALA A 524 28.06 5.54 40.98
CA ALA A 524 29.01 4.95 41.94
C ALA A 524 30.20 5.91 42.05
N PRO A 525 30.82 6.02 43.24
CA PRO A 525 31.29 7.26 43.86
C PRO A 525 32.41 8.00 43.13
#